data_AF-A0A1H4AES9-F1
#
_entry.id   AF-A0A1H4AES9-F1
#
_cell.length_a   1.000
_cell.length_b   1.000
_cell.length_c   1.000
_cell.angle_alpha   90.00
_cell.angle_beta   90.00
_cell.angle_gamma   90.00
#
_symmetry.space_group_name_H-M   'P 1'
#
loop_
_entity.id
_entity.type
_entity.pdbx_description
1 polymer ?
#
loop_
_entity_poly.entity_id
_entity_poly.type
_entity_poly.pdbx_seq_one_letter_code
_entity_poly.pdbx_strand_id
1 'polypeptide(L)'
;RLAEQQAQAAAEAEAQRLAEQETKKDIILNPTDKVGRDMLVISEETEDLKTTQNQLLKQFNDIVDIKDGDLQDLKEEYELSLQGIEVAPKPFKSVTDENNRLNAIVSDLENVIESRNNEIKSLKTIYENNADTDYVKLKDVNSHYRKEIQRLELEQKEAVTLKNKLQVRLEDINVATEIERKRRIKRAAFDTEDARFEQDREILSNIKRHTGPSTTPLTSQDFDFGEEQSSNIQILKNVKNVKNGYYVIIAVHSDVLKRNQFVTKVIQAGGNNVDFFYDFNSSNYYIYYDTYDNIQAANQSIEANANKPFAAKMSVVKIEN
;
A
#
# COMPACT_ATOMS: atom_id res chain seq x y z
N ARG A 1 70.46 25.68 -15.42
CA ARG A 1 71.13 24.54 -14.70
C ARG A 1 70.38 24.07 -13.46
N LEU A 2 70.31 24.79 -12.34
CA LEU A 2 69.65 24.28 -11.13
C LEU A 2 68.11 24.10 -11.30
N ALA A 3 67.44 25.10 -11.87
CA ALA A 3 66.00 25.04 -12.17
C ALA A 3 65.64 24.00 -13.26
N GLU A 4 66.57 23.76 -14.17
CA GLU A 4 66.44 22.80 -15.27
C GLU A 4 66.61 21.36 -14.77
N GLN A 5 67.55 21.13 -13.84
CA GLN A 5 67.71 19.87 -13.12
C GLN A 5 66.51 19.57 -12.20
N GLN A 6 65.92 20.59 -11.56
CA GLN A 6 64.72 20.44 -10.74
C GLN A 6 63.47 20.10 -11.58
N ALA A 7 63.29 20.75 -12.74
CA ALA A 7 62.21 20.43 -13.66
C ALA A 7 62.34 19.01 -14.24
N GLN A 8 63.56 18.59 -14.56
CA GLN A 8 63.83 17.24 -15.05
C GLN A 8 63.59 16.17 -13.98
N ALA A 9 64.02 16.39 -12.74
CA ALA A 9 63.75 15.48 -11.62
C ALA A 9 62.26 15.37 -11.29
N ALA A 10 61.50 16.48 -11.39
CA ALA A 10 60.05 16.46 -11.20
C ALA A 10 59.32 15.68 -12.31
N ALA A 11 59.74 15.86 -13.57
CA ALA A 11 59.20 15.12 -14.70
C ALA A 11 59.52 13.61 -14.61
N GLU A 12 60.72 13.25 -14.18
CA GLU A 12 61.12 11.85 -13.95
C GLU A 12 60.33 11.22 -12.80
N ALA A 13 60.13 11.94 -11.70
CA ALA A 13 59.31 11.46 -10.58
C ALA A 13 57.84 11.30 -10.98
N GLU A 14 57.30 12.20 -11.80
CA GLU A 14 55.93 12.08 -12.32
C GLU A 14 55.79 10.92 -13.30
N ALA A 15 56.76 10.71 -14.19
CA ALA A 15 56.79 9.58 -15.10
C ALA A 15 56.89 8.25 -14.35
N GLN A 16 57.70 8.17 -13.29
CA GLN A 16 57.77 7.00 -12.42
C GLN A 16 56.44 6.75 -11.71
N ARG A 17 55.80 7.79 -11.17
CA ARG A 17 54.48 7.66 -10.54
C ARG A 17 53.40 7.17 -11.51
N LEU A 18 53.39 7.66 -12.74
CA LEU A 18 52.47 7.20 -13.78
C LEU A 18 52.76 5.76 -14.18
N ALA A 19 54.03 5.39 -14.38
CA ALA A 19 54.44 4.02 -14.66
C ALA A 19 54.04 3.05 -13.54
N GLU A 20 54.20 3.44 -12.27
CA GLU A 20 53.74 2.67 -11.10
C GLU A 20 52.21 2.53 -11.04
N GLN A 21 51.45 3.57 -11.44
CA GLN A 21 49.99 3.48 -11.51
C GLN A 21 49.53 2.55 -12.63
N GLU A 22 50.18 2.62 -13.79
CA GLU A 22 49.87 1.76 -14.93
C GLU A 22 50.23 0.29 -14.63
N THR A 23 51.38 0.02 -14.01
CA THR A 23 51.71 -1.36 -13.57
C THR A 23 50.72 -1.90 -12.54
N LYS A 24 50.24 -1.07 -11.60
CA LYS A 24 49.20 -1.49 -10.65
C LYS A 24 47.88 -1.85 -11.32
N LYS A 25 47.46 -1.08 -12.33
CA LYS A 25 46.26 -1.39 -13.11
C LYS A 25 46.46 -2.65 -13.95
N ASP A 26 47.62 -2.79 -14.58
CA ASP A 26 47.96 -3.92 -15.46
C ASP A 26 47.90 -5.25 -14.71
N ILE A 27 48.41 -5.32 -13.48
CA ILE A 27 48.35 -6.54 -12.66
C ILE A 27 46.90 -6.97 -12.37
N ILE A 28 45.96 -6.02 -12.27
CA ILE A 28 44.54 -6.30 -11.98
C ILE A 28 43.76 -6.61 -13.25
N LEU A 29 44.01 -5.88 -14.34
CA LEU A 29 43.27 -5.98 -15.60
C LEU A 29 43.81 -7.09 -16.53
N ASN A 30 45.08 -7.46 -16.39
CA ASN A 30 45.74 -8.48 -17.20
C ASN A 30 46.39 -9.58 -16.33
N PRO A 31 45.63 -10.27 -15.48
CA PRO A 31 46.16 -11.29 -14.59
C PRO A 31 46.70 -12.50 -15.36
N THR A 32 47.93 -12.90 -15.06
CA THR A 32 48.61 -14.01 -15.74
C THR A 32 48.32 -15.38 -15.10
N ASP A 33 47.91 -15.42 -13.84
CA ASP A 33 47.56 -16.66 -13.14
C ASP A 33 46.05 -16.94 -13.23
N LYS A 34 45.66 -18.19 -12.91
CA LYS A 34 44.27 -18.63 -13.00
C LYS A 34 43.37 -17.89 -12.01
N VAL A 35 43.83 -17.66 -10.78
CA VAL A 35 43.02 -17.04 -9.73
C VAL A 35 42.68 -15.62 -10.12
N GLY A 36 43.66 -14.84 -10.58
CA GLY A 36 43.43 -13.48 -11.04
C GLY A 36 42.47 -13.41 -12.22
N ARG A 37 42.58 -14.30 -13.21
CA ARG A 37 41.62 -14.36 -14.33
C ARG A 37 40.21 -14.67 -13.87
N ASP A 38 40.03 -15.68 -13.03
CA ASP A 38 38.71 -16.05 -12.52
C ASP A 38 38.08 -14.88 -11.74
N MET A 39 38.87 -14.20 -10.90
CA MET A 39 38.40 -13.04 -10.13
C MET A 39 38.03 -11.85 -11.02
N LEU A 40 38.79 -11.59 -12.09
CA LEU A 40 38.49 -10.54 -13.06
C LEU A 40 37.17 -10.82 -13.78
N VAL A 41 37.02 -12.02 -14.35
CA VAL A 41 35.81 -12.43 -15.08
C VAL A 41 34.56 -12.29 -14.22
N ILE A 42 34.59 -12.83 -12.99
CA ILE A 42 33.43 -12.75 -12.08
C ILE A 42 33.13 -11.29 -11.71
N SER A 43 34.15 -10.45 -11.55
CA SER A 43 33.94 -9.03 -11.23
C SER A 43 33.28 -8.29 -12.39
N GLU A 44 33.68 -8.56 -13.64
CA GLU A 44 33.07 -8.01 -14.84
C GLU A 44 31.61 -8.48 -15.00
N GLU A 45 31.36 -9.79 -14.86
CA GLU A 45 30.00 -10.35 -14.91
C GLU A 45 29.09 -9.76 -13.82
N THR A 46 29.62 -9.52 -12.62
CA THR A 46 28.87 -8.89 -11.52
C THR A 46 28.49 -7.43 -11.83
N GLU A 47 29.35 -6.69 -12.54
CA GLU A 47 29.07 -5.31 -12.97
C GLU A 47 28.08 -5.27 -14.15
N ASP A 48 28.13 -6.23 -15.07
CA ASP A 48 27.13 -6.33 -16.13
C ASP A 48 25.73 -6.59 -15.56
N LEU A 49 25.62 -7.52 -14.59
CA LEU A 49 24.37 -7.81 -13.88
C LEU A 49 23.81 -6.60 -13.14
N LYS A 50 24.68 -5.72 -12.61
CA LYS A 50 24.25 -4.47 -11.95
C LYS A 50 23.53 -3.53 -12.92
N THR A 51 24.00 -3.44 -14.16
CA THR A 51 23.36 -2.58 -15.18
C THR A 51 21.93 -3.04 -15.43
N THR A 52 21.72 -4.34 -15.65
CA THR A 52 20.39 -4.93 -15.82
C THR A 52 19.53 -4.77 -14.57
N GLN A 53 20.10 -5.01 -13.38
CA GLN A 53 19.40 -4.85 -12.09
C GLN A 53 18.86 -3.42 -11.91
N ASN A 54 19.70 -2.41 -12.18
CA ASN A 54 19.32 -1.01 -12.03
C ASN A 54 18.24 -0.59 -13.04
N GLN A 55 18.30 -1.11 -14.27
CA GLN A 55 17.27 -0.87 -15.27
C GLN A 55 15.92 -1.47 -14.83
N LEU A 56 15.92 -2.70 -14.32
CA LEU A 56 14.71 -3.36 -13.82
C LEU A 56 14.14 -2.66 -12.58
N LEU A 57 14.99 -2.23 -11.65
CA LEU A 57 14.56 -1.42 -10.50
C LEU A 57 13.89 -0.12 -10.93
N LYS A 58 14.46 0.57 -11.93
CA LYS A 58 13.86 1.77 -12.49
C LYS A 58 12.50 1.47 -13.11
N GLN A 59 12.40 0.43 -13.93
CA GLN A 59 11.13 0.03 -14.55
C GLN A 59 10.08 -0.36 -13.50
N PHE A 60 10.48 -1.03 -12.42
CA PHE A 60 9.59 -1.37 -11.33
C PHE A 60 9.07 -0.09 -10.64
N ASN A 61 9.95 0.86 -10.32
CA ASN A 61 9.53 2.14 -9.76
C ASN A 61 8.58 2.90 -10.69
N ASP A 62 8.90 2.97 -11.99
CA ASP A 62 8.06 3.67 -12.98
C ASP A 62 6.63 3.09 -13.03
N ILE A 63 6.46 1.77 -12.94
CA ILE A 63 5.13 1.14 -12.89
C ILE A 63 4.42 1.42 -11.56
N VAL A 64 5.14 1.39 -10.44
CA VAL A 64 4.57 1.75 -9.14
C VAL A 64 4.07 3.20 -9.13
N ASP A 65 4.82 4.12 -9.74
CA ASP A 65 4.41 5.53 -9.88
C ASP A 65 3.18 5.69 -10.78
N ILE A 66 3.07 4.92 -11.87
CA ILE A 66 1.87 4.90 -12.71
C ILE A 66 0.64 4.45 -11.90
N LYS A 67 0.77 3.35 -11.13
CA LYS A 67 -0.33 2.84 -10.30
C LYS A 67 -0.72 3.81 -9.17
N ASP A 68 0.25 4.49 -8.58
CA ASP A 68 -0.01 5.54 -7.59
C ASP A 68 -0.78 6.71 -8.22
N GLY A 69 -0.36 7.15 -9.41
CA GLY A 69 -1.08 8.17 -10.18
C GLY A 69 -2.52 7.76 -10.46
N ASP A 70 -2.75 6.52 -10.89
CA ASP A 70 -4.10 5.99 -11.09
C ASP A 70 -4.92 5.99 -9.79
N LEU A 71 -4.32 5.65 -8.64
CA LEU A 71 -4.98 5.75 -7.34
C LEU A 71 -5.34 7.20 -6.97
N GLN A 72 -4.44 8.16 -7.21
CA GLN A 72 -4.74 9.58 -6.95
C GLN A 72 -5.88 10.08 -7.84
N ASP A 73 -5.86 9.69 -9.12
CA ASP A 73 -6.95 9.98 -10.06
C ASP A 73 -8.28 9.42 -9.54
N LEU A 74 -8.27 8.20 -8.99
CA LEU A 74 -9.47 7.58 -8.43
C LEU A 74 -10.04 8.38 -7.25
N LYS A 75 -9.16 8.88 -6.38
CA LYS A 75 -9.50 9.69 -5.20
C LYS A 75 -9.96 11.09 -5.58
N GLU A 76 -9.31 11.76 -6.53
CA GLU A 76 -9.69 13.09 -6.99
C GLU A 76 -11.10 13.09 -7.59
N GLU A 77 -11.39 12.12 -8.47
CA GLU A 77 -12.73 11.93 -9.02
C GLU A 77 -13.78 11.68 -7.92
N TYR A 78 -13.39 10.99 -6.83
CA TYR A 78 -14.28 10.81 -5.67
C TYR A 78 -14.54 12.13 -4.95
N GLU A 79 -13.50 12.90 -4.62
CA GLU A 79 -13.61 14.18 -3.93
C GLU A 79 -14.40 15.23 -4.73
N LEU A 80 -14.12 15.39 -6.02
CA LEU A 80 -14.85 16.30 -6.91
C LEU A 80 -16.33 15.93 -6.98
N SER A 81 -16.60 14.63 -7.02
CA SER A 81 -17.96 14.17 -7.05
C SER A 81 -18.71 14.40 -5.73
N LEU A 82 -18.05 14.38 -4.57
CA LEU A 82 -18.66 14.79 -3.30
C LEU A 82 -19.08 16.27 -3.32
N GLN A 83 -18.39 17.10 -4.11
CA GLN A 83 -18.72 18.51 -4.32
C GLN A 83 -19.82 18.73 -5.37
N GLY A 84 -20.39 17.65 -5.93
CA GLY A 84 -21.38 17.71 -7.00
C GLY A 84 -20.79 18.10 -8.36
N ILE A 85 -19.46 18.03 -8.52
CA ILE A 85 -18.79 18.32 -9.78
C ILE A 85 -18.73 17.00 -10.58
N GLU A 86 -19.43 16.98 -11.71
CA GLU A 86 -19.41 15.84 -12.63
C GLU A 86 -18.06 15.80 -13.36
N VAL A 87 -17.32 14.71 -13.19
CA VAL A 87 -16.05 14.46 -13.87
C VAL A 87 -16.26 13.36 -14.90
N ALA A 88 -15.88 13.62 -16.15
CA ALA A 88 -15.93 12.60 -17.19
C ALA A 88 -15.03 11.41 -16.79
N PRO A 89 -15.52 10.16 -16.88
CA PRO A 89 -14.73 9.00 -16.48
C PRO A 89 -13.46 8.92 -17.34
N LYS A 90 -12.30 8.81 -16.69
CA LYS A 90 -11.03 8.64 -17.40
C LYS A 90 -11.06 7.36 -18.26
N PRO A 91 -10.37 7.35 -19.42
CA PRO A 91 -10.31 6.19 -20.29
C PRO A 91 -9.83 4.95 -19.52
N PHE A 92 -10.47 3.81 -19.78
CA PHE A 92 -10.08 2.54 -19.17
C PHE A 92 -8.68 2.12 -19.67
N LYS A 93 -7.73 1.97 -18.75
CA LYS A 93 -6.40 1.40 -19.04
C LYS A 93 -6.48 -0.12 -18.95
N SER A 94 -5.80 -0.83 -19.87
CA SER A 94 -5.70 -2.29 -19.85
C SER A 94 -4.91 -2.75 -18.61
N VAL A 95 -5.64 -3.19 -17.58
CA VAL A 95 -5.04 -3.66 -16.32
C VAL A 95 -4.23 -4.96 -16.54
N THR A 96 -4.62 -5.76 -17.54
CA THR A 96 -3.99 -7.06 -17.83
C THR A 96 -2.57 -6.89 -18.36
N ASP A 97 -2.37 -6.03 -19.36
CA ASP A 97 -1.05 -5.85 -19.97
C ASP A 97 -0.06 -5.22 -18.99
N GLU A 98 -0.52 -4.26 -18.19
CA GLU A 98 0.28 -3.62 -17.16
C GLU A 98 0.68 -4.62 -16.05
N ASN A 99 -0.26 -5.45 -15.59
CA ASN A 99 0.03 -6.46 -14.58
C ASN A 99 0.97 -7.56 -15.11
N ASN A 100 0.80 -7.97 -16.37
CA ASN A 100 1.71 -8.93 -17.00
C ASN A 100 3.14 -8.35 -17.08
N ARG A 101 3.27 -7.09 -17.49
CA ARG A 101 4.55 -6.39 -17.53
C ARG A 101 5.17 -6.26 -16.14
N LEU A 102 4.39 -5.91 -15.12
CA LEU A 102 4.84 -5.82 -13.74
C LEU A 102 5.36 -7.16 -13.23
N ASN A 103 4.61 -8.24 -13.45
CA ASN A 103 5.00 -9.58 -13.03
C ASN A 103 6.31 -10.03 -13.71
N ALA A 104 6.47 -9.72 -15.01
CA ALA A 104 7.71 -9.99 -15.73
C ALA A 104 8.90 -9.22 -15.13
N ILE A 105 8.75 -7.92 -14.89
CA ILE A 105 9.80 -7.09 -14.29
C ILE A 105 10.20 -7.60 -12.90
N VAL A 106 9.23 -7.96 -12.06
CA VAL A 106 9.51 -8.48 -10.71
C VAL A 106 10.24 -9.82 -10.79
N SER A 107 9.79 -10.73 -11.66
CA SER A 107 10.43 -12.03 -11.88
C SER A 107 11.86 -11.88 -12.40
N ASP A 108 12.07 -11.06 -13.42
CA ASP A 108 13.41 -10.82 -13.99
C ASP A 108 14.35 -10.16 -12.97
N LEU A 109 13.83 -9.23 -12.17
CA LEU A 109 14.59 -8.57 -11.11
C LEU A 109 15.02 -9.56 -10.03
N GLU A 110 14.16 -10.50 -9.65
CA GLU A 110 14.49 -11.54 -8.68
C GLU A 110 15.60 -12.46 -9.21
N ASN A 111 15.49 -12.90 -10.47
CA ASN A 111 16.51 -13.74 -11.12
C ASN A 111 17.86 -13.02 -11.21
N VAL A 112 17.87 -11.74 -11.57
CA VAL A 112 19.12 -10.95 -11.67
C VAL A 112 19.71 -10.67 -10.28
N ILE A 113 18.89 -10.39 -9.26
CA ILE A 113 19.34 -10.25 -7.88
C ILE A 113 19.99 -11.55 -7.38
N GLU A 114 19.36 -12.70 -7.64
CA GLU A 114 19.90 -14.00 -7.26
C GLU A 114 21.23 -14.30 -7.96
N SER A 115 21.28 -14.09 -9.28
CA SER A 115 22.50 -14.27 -10.08
C SER A 115 23.64 -13.39 -9.54
N ARG A 116 23.37 -12.10 -9.29
CA ARG A 116 24.37 -11.17 -8.77
C ARG A 116 24.83 -11.53 -7.35
N ASN A 117 23.92 -12.01 -6.49
CA ASN A 117 24.29 -12.53 -5.16
C ASN A 117 25.25 -13.72 -5.26
N ASN A 118 24.99 -14.62 -6.21
CA ASN A 118 25.81 -15.80 -6.43
C ASN A 118 27.21 -15.41 -6.93
N GLU A 119 27.31 -14.47 -7.88
CA GLU A 119 28.63 -14.01 -8.36
C GLU A 119 29.44 -13.28 -7.29
N ILE A 120 28.81 -12.40 -6.50
CA ILE A 120 29.47 -11.74 -5.36
C ILE A 120 30.00 -12.77 -4.37
N LYS A 121 29.21 -13.81 -4.09
CA LYS A 121 29.61 -14.91 -3.20
C LYS A 121 30.76 -15.72 -3.80
N SER A 122 30.73 -16.01 -5.10
CA SER A 122 31.81 -16.70 -5.81
C SER A 122 33.11 -15.90 -5.77
N LEU A 123 33.07 -14.60 -6.08
CA LEU A 123 34.22 -13.69 -6.01
C LEU A 123 34.84 -13.68 -4.61
N LYS A 124 34.00 -13.54 -3.59
CA LYS A 124 34.42 -13.57 -2.19
C LYS A 124 35.07 -14.89 -1.82
N THR A 125 34.47 -16.00 -2.24
CA THR A 125 34.99 -17.35 -1.96
C THR A 125 36.35 -17.57 -2.62
N ILE A 126 36.53 -17.16 -3.88
CA ILE A 126 37.81 -17.27 -4.59
C ILE A 126 38.87 -16.38 -3.92
N TYR A 127 38.52 -15.15 -3.57
CA TYR A 127 39.41 -14.24 -2.86
C TYR A 127 39.88 -14.83 -1.51
N GLU A 128 38.95 -15.33 -0.69
CA GLU A 128 39.23 -15.87 0.65
C GLU A 128 40.04 -17.18 0.58
N ASN A 129 39.67 -18.12 -0.31
CA ASN A 129 40.35 -19.42 -0.43
C ASN A 129 41.76 -19.30 -1.02
N ASN A 130 42.06 -18.21 -1.74
CA ASN A 130 43.35 -17.99 -2.37
C ASN A 130 44.16 -16.87 -1.71
N ALA A 131 43.79 -16.45 -0.48
CA ALA A 131 44.44 -15.37 0.26
C ALA A 131 45.96 -15.58 0.43
N ASP A 132 46.41 -16.83 0.41
CA ASP A 132 47.82 -17.20 0.56
C ASP A 132 48.62 -17.30 -0.73
N THR A 133 47.98 -17.16 -1.89
CA THR A 133 48.65 -17.22 -3.19
C THR A 133 49.52 -15.99 -3.43
N ASP A 134 50.59 -16.14 -4.21
CA ASP A 134 51.51 -15.03 -4.53
C ASP A 134 50.77 -13.86 -5.19
N TYR A 135 49.80 -14.14 -6.07
CA TYR A 135 48.97 -13.13 -6.72
C TYR A 135 48.12 -12.34 -5.72
N VAL A 136 47.35 -13.02 -4.86
CA VAL A 136 46.45 -12.35 -3.90
C VAL A 136 47.22 -11.68 -2.76
N LYS A 137 48.44 -12.13 -2.46
CA LYS A 137 49.35 -11.47 -1.50
C LYS A 137 49.93 -10.15 -2.02
N LEU A 138 49.90 -9.90 -3.33
CA LEU A 138 50.28 -8.60 -3.87
C LEU A 138 49.40 -7.52 -3.23
N LYS A 139 50.03 -6.57 -2.54
CA LYS A 139 49.36 -5.55 -1.74
C LYS A 139 48.26 -4.81 -2.53
N ASP A 140 48.54 -4.48 -3.78
CA ASP A 140 47.63 -3.73 -4.65
C ASP A 140 46.43 -4.60 -5.08
N VAL A 141 46.65 -5.86 -5.46
CA VAL A 141 45.60 -6.84 -5.78
C VAL A 141 44.70 -7.09 -4.57
N ASN A 142 45.30 -7.36 -3.42
CA ASN A 142 44.57 -7.60 -2.18
C ASN A 142 43.68 -6.41 -1.82
N SER A 143 44.26 -5.20 -1.84
CA SER A 143 43.52 -3.98 -1.51
C SER A 143 42.43 -3.67 -2.52
N HIS A 144 42.62 -4.00 -3.80
CA HIS A 144 41.63 -3.79 -4.84
C HIS A 144 40.41 -4.69 -4.59
N TYR A 145 40.59 -6.01 -4.60
CA TYR A 145 39.46 -6.94 -4.50
C TYR A 145 38.75 -6.89 -3.15
N ARG A 146 39.46 -6.57 -2.05
CA ARG A 146 38.80 -6.33 -0.76
C ARG A 146 37.81 -5.16 -0.82
N LYS A 147 38.20 -4.06 -1.49
CA LYS A 147 37.33 -2.88 -1.67
C LYS A 147 36.22 -3.18 -2.66
N GLU A 148 36.52 -3.93 -3.71
CA GLU A 148 35.57 -4.33 -4.73
C GLU A 148 34.43 -5.16 -4.14
N ILE A 149 34.74 -6.24 -3.41
CA ILE A 149 33.76 -7.09 -2.74
C ILE A 149 32.90 -6.27 -1.77
N GLN A 150 33.52 -5.39 -0.97
CA GLN A 150 32.79 -4.51 -0.04
C GLN A 150 31.82 -3.57 -0.76
N ARG A 151 32.24 -3.00 -1.90
CA ARG A 151 31.37 -2.16 -2.73
C ARG A 151 30.20 -2.97 -3.28
N LEU A 152 30.48 -4.12 -3.89
CA LEU A 152 29.47 -4.98 -4.50
C LEU A 152 28.42 -5.46 -3.49
N GLU A 153 28.85 -5.91 -2.30
CA GLU A 153 27.95 -6.32 -1.21
C GLU A 153 27.07 -5.14 -0.74
N LEU A 154 27.63 -3.93 -0.62
CA LEU A 154 26.89 -2.74 -0.22
C LEU A 154 25.84 -2.35 -1.27
N GLU A 155 26.24 -2.22 -2.53
CA GLU A 155 25.34 -1.89 -3.64
C GLU A 155 24.20 -2.91 -3.76
N GLN A 156 24.52 -4.19 -3.61
CA GLN A 156 23.52 -5.26 -3.65
C GLN A 156 22.51 -5.15 -2.51
N LYS A 157 22.98 -4.81 -1.29
CA LYS A 157 22.10 -4.57 -0.15
C LYS A 157 21.18 -3.36 -0.39
N GLU A 158 21.68 -2.29 -0.99
CA GLU A 158 20.89 -1.11 -1.36
C GLU A 158 19.82 -1.46 -2.40
N ALA A 159 20.18 -2.22 -3.44
CA ALA A 159 19.26 -2.70 -4.47
C ALA A 159 18.12 -3.57 -3.88
N VAL A 160 18.45 -4.53 -3.02
CA VAL A 160 17.45 -5.36 -2.32
C VAL A 160 16.55 -4.52 -1.42
N THR A 161 17.12 -3.53 -0.72
CA THR A 161 16.35 -2.61 0.12
C THR A 161 15.36 -1.79 -0.71
N LEU A 162 15.79 -1.28 -1.87
CA LEU A 162 14.92 -0.54 -2.78
C LEU A 162 13.81 -1.44 -3.35
N LYS A 163 14.13 -2.65 -3.80
CA LYS A 163 13.16 -3.65 -4.26
C LYS A 163 12.07 -3.88 -3.22
N ASN A 164 12.46 -4.13 -1.97
CA ASN A 164 11.51 -4.39 -0.89
C ASN A 164 10.61 -3.17 -0.59
N LYS A 165 11.18 -1.95 -0.62
CA LYS A 165 10.39 -0.72 -0.45
C LYS A 165 9.34 -0.55 -1.55
N LEU A 166 9.71 -0.84 -2.80
CA LEU A 166 8.79 -0.78 -3.93
C LEU A 166 7.67 -1.84 -3.82
N GLN A 167 7.99 -3.04 -3.35
CA GLN A 167 6.98 -4.09 -3.10
C GLN A 167 5.97 -3.67 -2.02
N VAL A 168 6.44 -3.09 -0.91
CA VAL A 168 5.53 -2.59 0.14
C VAL A 168 4.64 -1.48 -0.40
N ARG A 169 5.22 -0.50 -1.10
CA ARG A 169 4.46 0.61 -1.69
C ARG A 169 3.40 0.11 -2.69
N LEU A 170 3.75 -0.88 -3.53
CA LEU A 170 2.81 -1.48 -4.48
C LEU A 170 1.63 -2.15 -3.76
N GLU A 171 1.89 -2.88 -2.67
CA GLU A 171 0.83 -3.54 -1.90
C GLU A 171 -0.13 -2.52 -1.28
N ASP A 172 0.41 -1.45 -0.68
CA ASP A 172 -0.39 -0.36 -0.12
C ASP A 172 -1.28 0.31 -1.20
N ILE A 173 -0.72 0.53 -2.39
CA ILE A 173 -1.46 1.09 -3.54
C ILE A 173 -2.57 0.13 -3.98
N ASN A 174 -2.31 -1.17 -4.07
CA ASN A 174 -3.30 -2.16 -4.46
C ASN A 174 -4.48 -2.20 -3.48
N VAL A 175 -4.20 -2.22 -2.17
CA VAL A 175 -5.24 -2.20 -1.12
C VAL A 175 -6.08 -0.93 -1.23
N ALA A 176 -5.44 0.23 -1.35
CA ALA A 176 -6.14 1.51 -1.48
C ALA A 176 -6.98 1.59 -2.77
N THR A 177 -6.47 1.05 -3.89
CA THR A 177 -7.17 1.01 -5.18
C THR A 177 -8.43 0.17 -5.10
N GLU A 178 -8.38 -0.98 -4.44
CA GLU A 178 -9.56 -1.84 -4.24
C GLU A 178 -10.62 -1.18 -3.36
N ILE A 179 -10.21 -0.37 -2.37
CA ILE A 179 -11.15 0.43 -1.58
C ILE A 179 -11.88 1.44 -2.47
N GLU A 180 -11.16 2.18 -3.31
CA GLU A 180 -11.77 3.16 -4.23
C GLU A 180 -12.66 2.50 -5.29
N ARG A 181 -12.26 1.35 -5.83
CA ARG A 181 -13.11 0.57 -6.74
C ARG A 181 -14.42 0.16 -6.09
N LYS A 182 -14.39 -0.36 -4.85
CA LYS A 182 -15.60 -0.71 -4.09
C LYS A 182 -16.49 0.50 -3.85
N ARG A 183 -15.91 1.67 -3.54
CA ARG A 183 -16.65 2.93 -3.37
C ARG A 183 -17.38 3.31 -4.67
N ARG A 184 -16.71 3.22 -5.82
CA ARG A 184 -17.30 3.50 -7.13
C ARG A 184 -18.43 2.54 -7.50
N ILE A 185 -18.24 1.24 -7.31
CA ILE A 185 -19.28 0.24 -7.59
C ILE A 185 -20.51 0.49 -6.72
N LYS A 186 -20.31 0.76 -5.42
CA LYS A 186 -21.42 1.11 -4.51
C LYS A 186 -22.16 2.37 -4.94
N ARG A 187 -21.48 3.33 -5.57
CA ARG A 187 -22.11 4.53 -6.14
C ARG A 187 -22.82 4.24 -7.45
N ALA A 188 -22.19 3.55 -8.40
CA ALA A 188 -22.79 3.21 -9.69
C ALA A 188 -24.04 2.31 -9.57
N ALA A 189 -24.17 1.54 -8.48
CA ALA A 189 -25.38 0.78 -8.19
C ALA A 189 -26.61 1.66 -7.90
N PHE A 190 -26.42 2.96 -7.65
CA PHE A 190 -27.50 3.92 -7.44
C PHE A 190 -27.24 5.16 -8.30
N ASP A 191 -28.08 5.40 -9.32
CA ASP A 191 -27.89 6.45 -10.33
C ASP A 191 -27.59 7.85 -9.73
N THR A 192 -28.07 8.12 -8.51
CA THR A 192 -27.68 9.26 -7.67
C THR A 192 -27.83 8.89 -6.18
N GLU A 193 -27.24 9.69 -5.28
CA GLU A 193 -27.51 9.56 -3.83
C GLU A 193 -29.01 9.71 -3.48
N ASP A 194 -29.76 10.48 -4.29
CA ASP A 194 -31.19 10.69 -4.10
C ASP A 194 -31.98 9.45 -4.53
N ALA A 195 -31.65 8.83 -5.66
CA ALA A 195 -32.24 7.56 -6.09
C ALA A 195 -32.00 6.45 -5.04
N ARG A 196 -30.80 6.41 -4.44
CA ARG A 196 -30.50 5.51 -3.32
C ARG A 196 -31.39 5.76 -2.13
N PHE A 197 -31.51 7.02 -1.73
CA PHE A 197 -32.33 7.41 -0.60
C PHE A 197 -33.78 7.00 -0.83
N GLU A 198 -34.35 7.29 -2.00
CA GLU A 198 -35.71 6.90 -2.38
C GLU A 198 -35.92 5.40 -2.29
N GLN A 199 -35.03 4.60 -2.90
CA GLN A 199 -35.10 3.14 -2.83
C GLN A 199 -34.98 2.62 -1.39
N ASP A 200 -34.08 3.21 -0.59
CA ASP A 200 -33.91 2.88 0.82
C ASP A 200 -35.19 3.17 1.62
N ARG A 201 -35.88 4.29 1.35
CA ARG A 201 -37.16 4.64 1.97
C ARG A 201 -38.26 3.65 1.57
N GLU A 202 -38.33 3.25 0.31
CA GLU A 202 -39.30 2.26 -0.17
C GLU A 202 -39.10 0.90 0.51
N ILE A 203 -37.85 0.43 0.59
CA ILE A 203 -37.51 -0.83 1.27
C ILE A 203 -37.89 -0.77 2.75
N LEU A 204 -37.54 0.32 3.44
CA LEU A 204 -37.90 0.48 4.86
C LEU A 204 -39.43 0.46 5.06
N SER A 205 -40.16 1.17 4.21
CA SER A 205 -41.63 1.18 4.22
C SER A 205 -42.21 -0.21 3.98
N ASN A 206 -41.64 -0.98 3.04
CA ASN A 206 -42.04 -2.36 2.79
C ASN A 206 -41.75 -3.26 4.00
N ILE A 207 -40.58 -3.16 4.62
CA ILE A 207 -40.25 -3.93 5.82
C ILE A 207 -41.23 -3.59 6.95
N LYS A 208 -41.46 -2.31 7.24
CA LYS A 208 -42.39 -1.87 8.30
C LYS A 208 -43.83 -2.35 8.07
N ARG A 209 -44.29 -2.40 6.82
CA ARG A 209 -45.66 -2.87 6.48
C ARG A 209 -45.84 -4.38 6.59
N HIS A 210 -44.81 -5.16 6.27
CA HIS A 210 -44.93 -6.62 6.13
C HIS A 210 -44.28 -7.40 7.28
N THR A 211 -43.65 -6.72 8.24
CA THR A 211 -43.01 -7.36 9.39
C THR A 211 -43.92 -7.23 10.60
N GLY A 212 -44.46 -8.37 11.07
CA GLY A 212 -45.17 -8.46 12.35
C GLY A 212 -44.24 -8.77 13.53
N PRO A 213 -44.73 -8.65 14.77
CA PRO A 213 -43.99 -9.08 15.95
C PRO A 213 -43.70 -10.59 15.89
N SER A 214 -42.53 -10.99 16.40
CA SER A 214 -42.18 -12.40 16.50
C SER A 214 -43.03 -13.09 17.57
N THR A 215 -43.43 -14.33 17.31
CA THR A 215 -44.10 -15.20 18.29
C THR A 215 -43.11 -15.79 19.30
N THR A 216 -41.82 -15.80 18.98
CA THR A 216 -40.74 -16.24 19.88
C THR A 216 -39.95 -15.02 20.35
N PRO A 217 -39.73 -14.84 21.67
CA PRO A 217 -38.92 -13.74 22.19
C PRO A 217 -37.50 -13.77 21.61
N LEU A 218 -37.07 -12.64 21.06
CA LEU A 218 -35.70 -12.47 20.54
C LEU A 218 -34.75 -12.04 21.66
N THR A 219 -33.53 -12.53 21.59
CA THR A 219 -32.41 -12.20 22.47
C THR A 219 -31.38 -11.37 21.72
N SER A 220 -30.41 -10.77 22.42
CA SER A 220 -29.34 -10.00 21.78
C SER A 220 -28.45 -10.84 20.85
N GLN A 221 -28.37 -12.16 21.06
CA GLN A 221 -27.59 -13.08 20.23
C GLN A 221 -28.22 -13.29 18.84
N ASP A 222 -29.50 -12.96 18.69
CA ASP A 222 -30.20 -13.04 17.41
C ASP A 222 -29.86 -11.88 16.48
N PHE A 223 -29.11 -10.87 16.94
CA PHE A 223 -28.80 -9.66 16.20
C PHE A 223 -27.33 -9.64 15.74
N ASP A 224 -27.12 -9.38 14.44
CA ASP A 224 -25.80 -9.02 13.89
C ASP A 224 -25.68 -7.50 13.99
N PHE A 225 -24.91 -6.97 14.93
CA PHE A 225 -24.76 -5.52 15.12
C PHE A 225 -23.82 -4.86 14.09
N GLY A 226 -23.11 -5.68 13.30
CA GLY A 226 -22.14 -5.22 12.32
C GLY A 226 -20.89 -4.61 12.94
N GLU A 227 -20.48 -3.44 12.47
CA GLU A 227 -19.24 -2.79 12.90
C GLU A 227 -19.37 -2.24 14.33
N GLU A 228 -18.46 -2.68 15.21
CA GLU A 228 -18.43 -2.25 16.60
C GLU A 228 -18.15 -0.75 16.70
N GLN A 229 -19.03 -0.04 17.42
CA GLN A 229 -18.95 1.40 17.58
C GLN A 229 -18.03 1.74 18.76
N SER A 230 -17.26 2.82 18.61
CA SER A 230 -16.42 3.32 19.71
C SER A 230 -17.29 3.83 20.86
N SER A 231 -16.76 3.80 22.09
CA SER A 231 -17.43 4.41 23.24
C SER A 231 -17.51 5.94 23.17
N ASN A 232 -16.76 6.56 22.26
CA ASN A 232 -16.75 8.00 22.05
C ASN A 232 -17.80 8.39 21.00
N ILE A 233 -18.33 9.61 21.12
CA ILE A 233 -19.27 10.16 20.13
C ILE A 233 -18.53 10.38 18.81
N GLN A 234 -18.99 9.73 17.75
CA GLN A 234 -18.51 9.95 16.39
C GLN A 234 -19.23 11.15 15.78
N ILE A 235 -18.50 12.00 15.05
CA ILE A 235 -19.08 13.13 14.31
C ILE A 235 -19.02 12.78 12.81
N LEU A 236 -20.18 12.68 12.18
CA LEU A 236 -20.31 12.54 10.74
C LEU A 236 -20.75 13.89 10.15
N LYS A 237 -20.16 14.24 9.00
CA LYS A 237 -20.41 15.51 8.31
C LYS A 237 -20.90 15.28 6.90
N ASN A 238 -21.68 16.22 6.39
CA ASN A 238 -22.19 16.22 5.02
C ASN A 238 -22.98 14.94 4.67
N VAL A 239 -23.76 14.43 5.62
CA VAL A 239 -24.64 13.28 5.43
C VAL A 239 -25.93 13.77 4.77
N LYS A 240 -26.02 13.59 3.46
CA LYS A 240 -27.15 14.03 2.64
C LYS A 240 -28.47 13.38 3.11
N ASN A 241 -29.58 14.13 3.00
CA ASN A 241 -30.93 13.70 3.38
C ASN A 241 -31.10 13.32 4.88
N VAL A 242 -30.16 13.76 5.73
CA VAL A 242 -30.17 13.57 7.18
C VAL A 242 -30.12 14.93 7.87
N LYS A 243 -30.82 15.09 9.00
CA LYS A 243 -30.84 16.36 9.75
C LYS A 243 -29.72 16.41 10.79
N ASN A 244 -29.24 17.60 11.10
CA ASN A 244 -28.30 17.81 12.21
C ASN A 244 -28.94 17.37 13.53
N GLY A 245 -28.16 16.70 14.37
CA GLY A 245 -28.64 16.16 15.64
C GLY A 245 -27.79 15.00 16.16
N TYR A 246 -28.24 14.41 17.27
CA TYR A 246 -27.65 13.23 17.91
C TYR A 246 -28.53 12.02 17.63
N TYR A 247 -27.95 10.99 17.03
CA TYR A 247 -28.62 9.77 16.60
C TYR A 247 -28.20 8.63 17.52
N VAL A 248 -29.18 7.92 18.09
CA VAL A 248 -28.92 6.71 18.89
C VAL A 248 -28.80 5.53 17.94
N ILE A 249 -27.56 5.16 17.64
CA ILE A 249 -27.22 4.08 16.72
C ILE A 249 -27.34 2.76 17.44
N ILE A 250 -28.02 1.80 16.80
CA ILE A 250 -28.21 0.44 17.32
C ILE A 250 -27.44 -0.60 16.51
N ALA A 251 -27.02 -0.31 15.27
CA ALA A 251 -26.14 -1.16 14.46
C ALA A 251 -25.54 -0.39 13.28
N VAL A 252 -24.42 -0.89 12.76
CA VAL A 252 -23.76 -0.31 11.57
C VAL A 252 -23.40 -1.41 10.58
N HIS A 253 -23.89 -1.31 9.34
CA HIS A 253 -23.64 -2.31 8.30
C HIS A 253 -23.24 -1.68 6.97
N SER A 254 -22.24 -2.26 6.32
CA SER A 254 -21.89 -1.90 4.94
C SER A 254 -22.77 -2.57 3.87
N ASP A 255 -23.58 -3.56 4.25
CA ASP A 255 -24.35 -4.45 3.37
C ASP A 255 -25.86 -4.26 3.51
N VAL A 256 -26.56 -4.19 2.37
CA VAL A 256 -28.01 -3.94 2.28
C VAL A 256 -28.83 -5.08 2.87
N LEU A 257 -28.46 -6.33 2.62
CA LEU A 257 -29.19 -7.50 3.09
C LEU A 257 -29.07 -7.63 4.60
N LYS A 258 -27.86 -7.44 5.14
CA LYS A 258 -27.63 -7.43 6.59
C LYS A 258 -28.41 -6.32 7.28
N ARG A 259 -28.36 -5.09 6.73
CA ARG A 259 -29.16 -3.97 7.23
C ARG A 259 -30.66 -4.31 7.24
N ASN A 260 -31.19 -4.86 6.16
CA ASN A 260 -32.61 -5.23 6.07
C ASN A 260 -32.98 -6.30 7.09
N GLN A 261 -32.17 -7.34 7.22
CA GLN A 261 -32.37 -8.40 8.21
C GLN A 261 -32.36 -7.86 9.64
N PHE A 262 -31.43 -6.96 9.96
CA PHE A 262 -31.38 -6.32 11.27
C PHE A 262 -32.66 -5.51 11.53
N VAL A 263 -33.04 -4.61 10.62
CA VAL A 263 -34.25 -3.78 10.75
C VAL A 263 -35.51 -4.64 10.91
N THR A 264 -35.65 -5.72 10.13
CA THR A 264 -36.75 -6.69 10.28
C THR A 264 -36.78 -7.28 11.68
N LYS A 265 -35.64 -7.74 12.22
CA LYS A 265 -35.56 -8.30 13.57
C LYS A 265 -35.88 -7.27 14.67
N VAL A 266 -35.48 -6.01 14.47
CA VAL A 266 -35.81 -4.93 15.41
C VAL A 266 -37.33 -4.74 15.48
N ILE A 267 -38.02 -4.73 14.33
CA ILE A 267 -39.49 -4.62 14.28
C ILE A 267 -40.15 -5.87 14.89
N GLN A 268 -39.62 -7.06 14.61
CA GLN A 268 -40.08 -8.30 15.25
C GLN A 268 -39.96 -8.27 16.78
N ALA A 269 -38.96 -7.58 17.31
CA ALA A 269 -38.76 -7.33 18.73
C ALA A 269 -39.57 -6.12 19.28
N GLY A 270 -40.45 -5.52 18.48
CA GLY A 270 -41.31 -4.39 18.86
C GLY A 270 -40.68 -3.00 18.69
N GLY A 271 -39.50 -2.90 18.09
CA GLY A 271 -38.77 -1.65 17.86
C GLY A 271 -39.23 -0.86 16.63
N ASN A 272 -40.49 -0.44 16.57
CA ASN A 272 -41.07 0.17 15.36
C ASN A 272 -40.47 1.52 14.93
N ASN A 273 -39.81 2.23 15.85
CA ASN A 273 -39.16 3.51 15.57
C ASN A 273 -37.86 3.38 14.77
N VAL A 274 -37.38 2.16 14.55
CA VAL A 274 -36.14 1.91 13.81
C VAL A 274 -36.15 2.58 12.44
N ASP A 275 -35.04 3.21 12.13
CA ASP A 275 -34.76 3.84 10.85
C ASP A 275 -33.25 3.75 10.58
N PHE A 276 -32.80 4.19 9.42
CA PHE A 276 -31.40 4.20 9.06
C PHE A 276 -31.12 5.29 8.03
N PHE A 277 -29.87 5.72 7.96
CA PHE A 277 -29.34 6.51 6.87
C PHE A 277 -28.06 5.86 6.34
N TYR A 278 -27.63 6.31 5.16
CA TYR A 278 -26.36 5.89 4.58
C TYR A 278 -25.39 7.04 4.57
N ASP A 279 -24.21 6.83 5.11
CA ASP A 279 -23.10 7.77 5.02
C ASP A 279 -22.14 7.32 3.91
N PHE A 280 -21.97 8.17 2.90
CA PHE A 280 -21.10 7.87 1.76
C PHE A 280 -19.62 7.84 2.14
N ASN A 281 -19.22 8.62 3.17
CA ASN A 281 -17.82 8.71 3.60
C ASN A 281 -17.32 7.38 4.19
N SER A 282 -18.09 6.82 5.13
CA SER A 282 -17.81 5.50 5.71
C SER A 282 -18.36 4.33 4.88
N SER A 283 -19.18 4.61 3.86
CA SER A 283 -19.84 3.60 3.03
C SER A 283 -20.68 2.60 3.84
N ASN A 284 -21.30 3.10 4.90
CA ASN A 284 -22.02 2.34 5.91
C ASN A 284 -23.44 2.87 6.10
N TYR A 285 -24.35 1.93 6.40
CA TYR A 285 -25.66 2.21 6.94
C TYR A 285 -25.58 2.34 8.45
N TYR A 286 -26.00 3.48 8.97
CA TYR A 286 -26.19 3.71 10.39
C TYR A 286 -27.65 3.48 10.71
N ILE A 287 -27.94 2.41 11.44
CA ILE A 287 -29.29 2.06 11.87
C ILE A 287 -29.50 2.69 13.23
N TYR A 288 -30.52 3.54 13.35
CA TYR A 288 -30.81 4.30 14.55
C TYR A 288 -32.22 4.01 15.06
N TYR A 289 -32.40 4.16 16.36
CA TYR A 289 -33.71 3.98 16.99
C TYR A 289 -34.47 5.31 17.15
N ASP A 290 -33.74 6.39 17.44
CA ASP A 290 -34.33 7.71 17.66
C ASP A 290 -33.28 8.83 17.48
N THR A 291 -33.75 10.08 17.41
CA THR A 291 -32.93 11.28 17.20
C THR A 291 -33.23 12.36 18.23
N TYR A 292 -32.22 13.17 18.57
CA TYR A 292 -32.30 14.18 19.63
C TYR A 292 -31.50 15.44 19.27
N ASP A 293 -31.97 16.59 19.73
CA ASP A 293 -31.27 17.87 19.51
C ASP A 293 -30.03 18.05 20.42
N ASN A 294 -29.94 17.27 21.50
CA ASN A 294 -28.84 17.36 22.47
C ASN A 294 -28.41 15.98 22.97
N ILE A 295 -27.16 15.92 23.42
CA ILE A 295 -26.53 14.67 23.86
C ILE A 295 -27.14 14.10 25.15
N GLN A 296 -27.65 14.95 26.05
CA GLN A 296 -28.24 14.52 27.31
C GLN A 296 -29.50 13.67 27.06
N ALA A 297 -30.37 14.11 26.16
CA ALA A 297 -31.57 13.37 25.77
C ALA A 297 -31.23 12.05 25.06
N ALA A 298 -30.20 12.04 24.21
CA ALA A 298 -29.72 10.82 23.56
C ALA A 298 -29.22 9.78 24.58
N ASN A 299 -28.44 10.21 25.57
CA ASN A 299 -27.94 9.32 26.63
C ASN A 299 -29.08 8.78 27.51
N GLN A 300 -30.07 9.60 27.85
CA GLN A 300 -31.26 9.14 28.58
C GLN A 300 -32.03 8.07 27.79
N SER A 301 -32.10 8.20 26.47
CA SER A 301 -32.71 7.19 25.61
C SER A 301 -31.95 5.87 25.61
N ILE A 302 -30.61 5.91 25.61
CA ILE A 302 -29.76 4.72 25.74
C ILE A 302 -30.09 3.98 27.04
N GLU A 303 -30.14 4.70 28.17
CA GLU A 303 -30.47 4.11 29.47
C GLU A 303 -31.89 3.51 29.48
N ALA A 304 -32.87 4.22 28.95
CA ALA A 304 -34.26 3.77 28.89
C ALA A 304 -34.47 2.52 28.01
N ASN A 305 -33.62 2.34 26.99
CA ASN A 305 -33.72 1.23 26.04
C ASN A 305 -32.73 0.09 26.31
N ALA A 306 -31.89 0.18 27.35
CA ALA A 306 -30.81 -0.79 27.63
C ALA A 306 -31.27 -2.25 27.77
N ASN A 307 -32.53 -2.48 28.17
CA ASN A 307 -33.09 -3.82 28.35
C ASN A 307 -33.64 -4.45 27.06
N LYS A 308 -33.65 -3.72 25.94
CA LYS A 308 -34.16 -4.25 24.65
C LYS A 308 -33.06 -5.08 23.97
N PRO A 309 -33.40 -6.24 23.36
CA PRO A 309 -32.40 -7.15 22.81
C PRO A 309 -31.58 -6.52 21.66
N PHE A 310 -32.22 -5.67 20.86
CA PHE A 310 -31.57 -4.94 19.77
C PHE A 310 -30.76 -3.72 20.21
N ALA A 311 -30.74 -3.41 21.50
CA ALA A 311 -30.11 -2.21 22.05
C ALA A 311 -28.78 -2.51 22.78
N ALA A 312 -28.28 -3.75 22.70
CA ALA A 312 -27.12 -4.21 23.45
C ALA A 312 -25.79 -3.51 23.10
N LYS A 313 -25.70 -2.90 21.92
CA LYS A 313 -24.50 -2.23 21.40
C LYS A 313 -24.76 -0.78 20.99
N MET A 314 -25.64 -0.09 21.73
CA MET A 314 -25.99 1.31 21.43
C MET A 314 -24.80 2.26 21.52
N SER A 315 -24.76 3.22 20.60
CA SER A 315 -23.82 4.35 20.61
C SER A 315 -24.53 5.63 20.16
N VAL A 316 -23.83 6.77 20.29
CA VAL A 316 -24.33 8.06 19.79
C VAL A 316 -23.43 8.56 18.66
N VAL A 317 -24.07 8.93 17.55
CA VAL A 317 -23.42 9.64 16.44
C VAL A 317 -24.01 11.04 16.34
N LYS A 318 -23.15 12.04 16.19
CA LYS A 318 -23.54 13.43 15.92
C LYS A 318 -23.46 13.69 14.41
N ILE A 319 -24.53 14.26 13.85
CA ILE A 319 -24.58 14.71 12.46
C ILE A 319 -24.41 16.22 12.39
N GLU A 320 -23.44 16.67 11.59
CA GLU A 320 -23.12 18.07 11.31
C GLU A 320 -23.03 18.33 9.79
N ASN A 321 -24.14 18.74 9.20
CA ASN A 321 -24.27 19.25 7.83
C ASN A 321 -24.24 20.77 7.79
#